data_AF-A0AAV8WS09-F1
#
_entry.id   AF-A0AAV8WS09-F1
#
_cell.length_a   1.000
_cell.length_b   1.000
_cell.length_c   1.000
_cell.angle_alpha   90.00
_cell.angle_beta   90.00
_cell.angle_gamma   90.00
#
_symmetry.space_group_name_H-M   'P 1'
#
loop_
_entity.id
_entity.type
_entity.pdbx_description
1 polymer ?
#
loop_
_entity_poly.entity_id
_entity_poly.type
_entity_poly.pdbx_seq_one_letter_code
_entity_poly.pdbx_strand_id
1 'polypeptide(L)'
;MRRNKDLSIRSAEATSLTRAIEFNKPFVHNFFNKLEKLLNKYKVETENTYNTDETAMKTVQGAVKVLAKKDQRHVGQVTSSGVF
;
A
#
# COMPACT_ATOMS: atom_id res chain seq x y z
N MET A 1 3.05 -26.22 -16.10
CA MET A 1 2.87 -25.65 -17.44
C MET A 1 3.61 -26.54 -18.44
N ARG A 2 2.89 -27.38 -19.21
CA ARG A 2 3.53 -28.45 -20.03
C ARG A 2 4.21 -27.93 -21.30
N ARG A 3 3.64 -26.88 -21.91
CA ARG A 3 4.16 -26.26 -23.14
C ARG A 3 5.24 -25.21 -22.90
N ASN A 4 5.11 -24.41 -21.84
CA ASN A 4 6.06 -23.34 -21.52
C ASN A 4 6.64 -23.59 -20.11
N LYS A 5 7.80 -24.25 -20.03
CA LYS A 5 8.41 -24.66 -18.74
C LYS A 5 8.96 -23.49 -17.94
N ASP A 6 9.18 -22.35 -18.59
CA ASP A 6 9.78 -21.14 -17.99
C ASP A 6 8.76 -20.19 -17.36
N LEU A 7 7.49 -20.60 -17.31
CA LEU A 7 6.39 -19.80 -16.79
C LEU A 7 5.71 -20.53 -15.62
N SER A 8 5.29 -19.75 -14.62
CA SER A 8 4.67 -20.24 -13.39
C SER A 8 3.48 -19.36 -12.99
N ILE A 9 2.50 -19.97 -12.30
CA ILE A 9 1.38 -19.22 -11.70
C ILE A 9 1.83 -18.75 -10.33
N ARG A 10 1.72 -17.45 -10.06
CA ARG A 10 2.13 -16.81 -8.82
C ARG A 10 1.01 -15.93 -8.29
N SER A 11 0.95 -15.74 -6.98
CA SER A 11 0.17 -14.67 -6.39
C SER A 11 1.01 -13.40 -6.46
N ALA A 12 0.49 -12.34 -7.07
CA ALA A 12 1.18 -11.07 -7.09
C ALA A 12 1.28 -10.49 -5.67
N GLU A 13 2.21 -9.57 -5.43
CA GLU A 13 2.14 -8.68 -4.28
C GLU A 13 1.26 -7.48 -4.66
N ALA A 14 0.24 -7.20 -3.86
CA ALA A 14 -0.66 -6.09 -4.11
C ALA A 14 0.00 -4.78 -3.69
N THR A 15 0.37 -3.97 -4.66
CA THR A 15 0.98 -2.65 -4.42
C THR A 15 -0.01 -1.56 -4.83
N SER A 16 -0.39 -0.70 -3.88
CA SER A 16 -1.25 0.46 -4.17
C SER A 16 -0.53 1.44 -5.09
N LEU A 17 -1.13 1.74 -6.24
CA LEU A 17 -0.65 2.75 -7.19
C LEU A 17 -0.53 4.12 -6.51
N THR A 18 -1.57 4.52 -5.78
CA THR A 18 -1.66 5.78 -5.07
C THR A 18 -0.52 5.93 -4.08
N ARG A 19 -0.23 4.87 -3.30
CA ARG A 19 0.94 4.87 -2.39
C ARG A 19 2.24 5.02 -3.16
N ALA A 20 2.42 4.33 -4.29
CA ALA A 20 3.67 4.44 -5.06
C ALA A 20 3.89 5.86 -5.65
N ILE A 21 2.82 6.56 -6.02
CA ILE A 21 2.90 7.91 -6.61
C ILE A 21 3.00 9.00 -5.53
N GLU A 22 2.24 8.87 -4.45
CA GLU A 22 2.10 9.92 -3.43
C GLU A 22 3.18 9.86 -2.35
N PHE A 23 4.04 8.83 -2.32
CA PHE A 23 5.19 8.75 -1.42
C PHE A 23 6.34 9.68 -1.85
N ASN A 24 6.04 10.97 -1.94
CA ASN A 24 6.99 12.01 -2.32
C ASN A 24 6.99 13.15 -1.28
N LYS A 25 8.09 13.90 -1.22
CA LYS A 25 8.31 14.94 -0.21
C LYS A 25 7.16 15.96 -0.09
N PRO A 26 6.63 16.55 -1.17
CA PRO A 26 5.57 17.55 -1.04
C PRO A 26 4.24 16.95 -0.54
N PHE A 27 3.87 15.74 -0.96
CA PHE A 27 2.65 15.09 -0.50
C PHE A 27 2.75 14.69 0.98
N VAL A 28 3.88 14.11 1.39
CA VAL A 28 4.15 13.77 2.79
C VAL A 28 4.12 15.02 3.67
N HIS A 29 4.74 16.11 3.21
CA HIS A 29 4.73 17.37 3.95
C HIS A 29 3.31 17.95 4.09
N ASN A 30 2.50 17.93 3.02
CA ASN A 30 1.12 18.38 3.07
C ASN A 30 0.26 17.54 4.03
N PHE A 31 0.47 16.23 4.07
CA PHE A 31 -0.19 15.35 5.04
C PHE A 31 0.11 15.77 6.48
N PHE A 32 1.39 15.92 6.84
CA PHE A 32 1.77 16.30 8.21
C PHE A 32 1.31 17.73 8.58
N ASN A 33 1.34 18.66 7.63
CA ASN A 33 0.80 20.01 7.86
C ASN A 33 -0.70 20.00 8.17
N LYS A 34 -1.47 19.11 7.52
CA LYS A 34 -2.90 18.93 7.81
C LYS A 34 -3.12 18.24 9.16
N LEU A 35 -2.30 17.22 9.46
CA LEU A 35 -2.35 16.51 10.73
C LEU A 35 -2.10 17.47 11.91
N GLU A 36 -1.05 18.28 11.84
CA GLU A 36 -0.72 19.28 12.86
C GLU A 36 -1.87 20.26 13.10
N LYS A 37 -2.49 20.77 12.03
CA LYS A 37 -3.67 21.66 12.14
C LYS A 37 -4.84 21.00 12.86
N LEU A 38 -5.08 19.71 12.61
CA LEU A 38 -6.16 18.97 13.26
C LEU A 38 -5.83 18.67 14.73
N LEU A 39 -4.61 18.22 15.03
CA LEU A 39 -4.16 17.99 16.40
C LEU A 39 -4.29 19.26 17.25
N ASN A 40 -3.87 20.41 16.71
CA ASN A 40 -3.99 21.71 17.38
C ASN A 40 -5.44 22.16 17.54
N LYS A 41 -6.29 21.94 16.52
CA LYS A 41 -7.71 22.34 16.55
C LYS A 41 -8.50 21.56 17.60
N TYR A 42 -8.27 20.25 17.68
CA TYR A 42 -9.03 19.36 18.57
C TYR A 42 -8.32 19.10 19.91
N LYS A 43 -7.12 19.67 20.11
CA LYS A 43 -6.28 19.47 21.30
C LYS A 43 -6.12 17.99 21.63
N VAL A 44 -5.86 17.18 20.61
CA VAL A 44 -5.67 15.74 20.77
C VAL A 44 -4.40 15.52 21.57
N GLU A 45 -4.54 14.93 22.75
CA GLU A 45 -3.41 14.55 23.60
C GLU A 45 -2.72 13.30 23.04
N THR A 46 -1.43 13.16 23.35
CA THR A 46 -0.63 12.00 22.93
C THR A 46 -1.23 10.68 23.39
N GLU A 47 -1.90 10.67 24.53
CA GLU A 47 -2.60 9.51 25.10
C GLU A 47 -3.81 9.06 24.27
N ASN A 48 -4.36 9.96 23.45
CA ASN A 48 -5.49 9.71 22.55
C ASN A 48 -5.06 9.46 21.10
N THR A 49 -3.75 9.28 20.87
CA THR A 49 -3.18 8.98 19.54
C THR A 49 -2.86 7.49 19.45
N TYR A 50 -3.51 6.80 18.53
CA TYR A 50 -3.32 5.36 18.30
C TYR A 50 -2.47 5.14 17.05
N ASN A 51 -1.49 4.24 17.11
CA ASN A 51 -0.74 3.85 15.94
C ASN A 51 -1.60 2.93 15.05
N THR A 52 -1.56 3.16 13.73
CA THR A 52 -2.38 2.42 12.76
C THR A 52 -1.86 1.01 12.49
N ASP A 53 -0.63 0.68 12.87
CA ASP A 53 -0.06 -0.66 12.71
C ASP A 53 -0.74 -1.70 13.63
N GLU A 54 -1.28 -1.25 14.77
CA GLU A 54 -2.03 -2.10 15.71
C GLU A 54 -3.41 -2.53 15.17
N THR A 55 -3.94 -1.87 14.14
CA THR A 55 -5.31 -2.10 13.65
C THR A 55 -5.43 -3.10 12.50
N ALA A 56 -4.32 -3.66 12.00
CA ALA A 56 -4.29 -4.67 10.93
C ALA A 56 -5.18 -4.37 9.69
N MET A 57 -5.51 -3.09 9.42
CA MET A 57 -6.31 -2.71 8.26
C MET A 57 -5.46 -2.82 6.99
N LYS A 58 -5.72 -3.86 6.19
CA LYS A 58 -5.10 -4.01 4.87
C LYS A 58 -5.74 -3.05 3.88
N THR A 59 -5.00 -2.02 3.46
CA THR A 59 -5.46 -1.02 2.46
C THR A 59 -5.24 -1.45 1.00
N VAL A 60 -4.76 -2.67 0.77
CA VAL A 60 -4.45 -3.19 -0.57
C VAL A 60 -5.45 -4.29 -0.93
N GLN A 61 -6.00 -4.21 -2.15
CA GLN A 61 -6.89 -5.24 -2.66
C GLN A 61 -6.16 -6.58 -2.74
N GLY A 62 -6.89 -7.68 -2.51
CA GLY A 62 -6.31 -9.02 -2.56
C GLY A 62 -5.63 -9.28 -3.91
N ALA A 63 -4.39 -9.76 -3.87
CA ALA A 63 -3.64 -9.99 -5.08
C ALA A 63 -4.22 -11.14 -5.92
N VAL A 64 -4.32 -10.91 -7.23
CA VAL A 64 -4.83 -11.91 -8.17
C VAL A 64 -3.67 -12.84 -8.57
N LYS A 65 -4.01 -14.09 -8.90
CA LYS A 65 -3.03 -15.02 -9.49
C LYS A 65 -2.66 -14.53 -10.89
N VAL A 66 -1.37 -14.32 -11.13
CA VAL A 66 -0.81 -13.88 -12.41
C VAL A 66 0.17 -14.91 -12.96
N LEU A 67 0.38 -14.84 -14.27
CA LEU A 67 1.37 -15.66 -14.94
C LEU A 67 2.70 -14.91 -14.99
N ALA A 68 3.76 -15.48 -14.44
CA ALA A 68 5.07 -14.84 -14.33
C ALA A 68 6.20 -15.80 -14.71
N LYS A 69 7.39 -15.24 -14.98
CA LYS A 69 8.59 -16.03 -15.27
C LYS A 69 8.92 -16.91 -14.06
N LYS A 70 9.30 -18.16 -14.35
CA LYS A 70 9.80 -19.10 -13.34
C LYS A 70 11.06 -18.49 -12.71
N ASP A 71 11.16 -18.62 -11.38
CA ASP A 71 12.25 -18.07 -10.54
C ASP A 71 12.30 -16.54 -10.42
N GLN A 72 11.25 -15.82 -10.86
CA GLN A 72 11.12 -14.40 -10.57
C GLN A 72 10.79 -14.17 -9.08
N ARG A 73 11.70 -13.50 -8.38
CA ARG A 73 11.63 -13.28 -6.92
C ARG A 73 10.48 -12.37 -6.50
N HIS A 74 10.21 -11.30 -7.24
CA HIS A 74 9.14 -10.34 -6.96
C HIS A 74 8.23 -10.19 -8.17
N VAL A 75 6.93 -10.36 -7.96
CA VAL A 75 5.87 -10.21 -8.97
C VAL A 75 4.85 -9.24 -8.38
N GLY A 76 4.99 -7.95 -8.68
CA GLY A 76 4.06 -6.92 -8.20
C GLY A 76 2.88 -6.76 -9.15
N GLN A 77 1.70 -6.53 -8.60
CA GLN A 77 0.55 -6.04 -9.35
C GLN A 77 0.17 -4.67 -8.81
N VAL A 78 0.09 -3.70 -9.72
CA VAL A 78 -0.38 -2.36 -9.39
C VAL A 78 -1.90 -2.42 -9.29
N THR A 79 -2.43 -2.20 -8.09
CA THR A 79 -3.88 -2.19 -7.85
C THR A 79 -4.37 -0.75 -7.70
N SER A 80 -5.53 -0.44 -8.28
CA SER A 80 -6.29 0.78 -7.95
C SER A 80 -6.84 0.62 -6.53
N SER A 81 -6.19 1.24 -5.55
CA SER A 81 -6.75 1.39 -4.21
C SER A 81 -7.30 2.82 -4.11
N GLY A 82 -8.63 2.90 -4.03
CA GLY A 82 -9.37 4.15 -3.84
C GLY A 82 -9.15 4.75 -2.45
N VAL A 83 -9.24 6.08 -2.42
CA VAL A 83 -9.23 6.96 -1.25
C VAL A 83 -10.34 6.53 -0.28
N PHE A 84 -10.00 6.32 1.00
CA PHE A 84 -10.97 6.43 2.10
C PHE A 84 -11.02 7.89 2.54
#